data_AF-A0A820ZZS8-F1
#
_entry.id   AF-A0A820ZZS8-F1
#
_cell.length_a   1.000
_cell.length_b   1.000
_cell.length_c   1.000
_cell.angle_alpha   90.00
_cell.angle_beta   90.00
_cell.angle_gamma   90.00
#
_symmetry.space_group_name_H-M   'P 1'
#
loop_
_entity.id
_entity.type
_entity.pdbx_description
1 polymer ?
#
loop_
_entity_poly.entity_id
_entity_poly.type
_entity_poly.pdbx_seq_one_letter_code
_entity_poly.pdbx_strand_id
1 'polypeptide(L)'
;MEKGYRHRRPLEWYTSSSSLYSILNGALREMNVSILLKIGFFIRDLYENIEGLCEEQQSNPRIAKTAASDVYRGQGLVPYAFEKMRKGEVKLKSFNNFLSTSVKRDVATMFAESATGDPNLVGVPM
;
A
#
# COMPACT_ATOMS: atom_id res chain seq x y z
N MET A 1 -14.68 -15.19 -10.42
CA MET A 1 -13.73 -14.07 -10.36
C MET A 1 -12.38 -14.41 -10.99
N GLU A 2 -11.78 -15.58 -10.71
CA GLU A 2 -10.45 -15.98 -11.24
C GLU A 2 -10.34 -15.97 -12.78
N LYS A 3 -11.37 -16.41 -13.52
CA LYS A 3 -11.30 -16.58 -14.99
C LYS A 3 -11.18 -15.26 -15.79
N GLY A 4 -11.66 -14.13 -15.26
CA GLY A 4 -11.58 -12.82 -15.95
C GLY A 4 -10.37 -11.97 -15.56
N TYR A 5 -9.67 -12.37 -14.50
CA TYR A 5 -8.55 -11.64 -13.91
C TYR A 5 -7.26 -11.77 -14.73
N ARG A 6 -7.04 -12.94 -15.36
CA ARG A 6 -5.79 -13.30 -16.05
C ARG A 6 -5.47 -12.52 -17.34
N HIS A 7 -6.35 -11.61 -17.77
CA HIS A 7 -6.15 -10.79 -18.97
C HIS A 7 -5.34 -9.51 -18.71
N ARG A 8 -5.07 -9.15 -17.45
CA ARG A 8 -4.22 -8.02 -17.07
C ARG A 8 -3.24 -8.43 -15.99
N ARG A 9 -2.14 -7.67 -15.85
CA ARG A 9 -1.16 -7.91 -14.79
C ARG A 9 -1.78 -7.67 -13.41
N PRO A 10 -1.45 -8.48 -12.39
CA PRO A 10 -1.93 -8.30 -11.02
C PRO A 10 -1.77 -6.87 -10.50
N LEU A 11 -0.62 -6.25 -10.78
CA LEU A 11 -0.31 -4.87 -10.38
C LEU A 11 -1.23 -3.84 -11.03
N GLU A 12 -1.63 -4.04 -12.28
CA GLU A 12 -2.54 -3.13 -12.98
C GLU A 12 -3.92 -3.13 -12.31
N TRP A 13 -4.45 -4.32 -11.97
CA TRP A 13 -5.69 -4.42 -11.20
C TRP A 13 -5.59 -3.77 -9.82
N TYR A 14 -4.47 -3.96 -9.13
CA TYR A 14 -4.23 -3.39 -7.81
C TYR A 14 -4.15 -1.86 -7.82
N THR A 15 -3.62 -1.28 -8.90
CA THR A 15 -3.40 0.18 -9.01
C THR A 15 -4.51 0.92 -9.74
N SER A 16 -5.23 0.27 -10.66
CA SER A 16 -6.28 0.91 -11.47
C SER A 16 -7.68 0.82 -10.87
N SER A 17 -7.92 -0.10 -9.93
CA SER A 17 -9.22 -0.30 -9.30
C SER A 17 -9.20 0.17 -7.86
N SER A 18 -9.84 1.30 -7.58
CA SER A 18 -10.02 1.81 -6.21
C SER A 18 -10.70 0.77 -5.31
N SER A 19 -11.65 0.00 -5.86
CA SER A 19 -12.36 -1.05 -5.11
C SER A 19 -11.45 -2.21 -4.72
N LEU A 20 -10.62 -2.72 -5.63
CA LEU A 20 -9.77 -3.88 -5.33
C LEU A 20 -8.63 -3.49 -4.38
N TYR A 21 -8.03 -2.33 -4.61
CA TYR A 21 -7.06 -1.73 -3.69
C TYR A 21 -7.62 -1.63 -2.27
N SER A 22 -8.82 -1.06 -2.13
CA SER A 22 -9.46 -0.83 -0.83
C SER A 22 -9.88 -2.14 -0.14
N ILE A 23 -10.48 -3.08 -0.88
CA ILE A 23 -10.89 -4.39 -0.32
C ILE A 23 -9.68 -5.17 0.16
N LEU A 24 -8.61 -5.24 -0.64
CA LEU A 24 -7.41 -6.00 -0.31
C LEU A 24 -6.69 -5.39 0.89
N ASN A 25 -6.39 -4.09 0.85
CA ASN A 25 -5.66 -3.44 1.94
C ASN A 25 -6.50 -3.32 3.22
N GLY A 26 -7.82 -3.19 3.10
CA GLY A 26 -8.74 -3.26 4.24
C GLY A 26 -8.71 -4.65 4.89
N ALA A 27 -8.88 -5.71 4.09
CA ALA A 27 -8.85 -7.08 4.60
C ALA A 27 -7.52 -7.45 5.26
N LEU A 28 -6.39 -6.99 4.72
CA LEU A 28 -5.06 -7.19 5.33
C LEU A 28 -4.89 -6.38 6.63
N ARG A 29 -5.39 -5.14 6.67
CA ARG A 29 -5.30 -4.28 7.86
C ARG A 29 -6.13 -4.82 9.02
N GLU A 30 -7.33 -5.32 8.73
CA GLU A 30 -8.26 -5.86 9.71
C GLU A 30 -8.06 -7.36 9.95
N MET A 31 -7.14 -8.00 9.23
CA MET A 31 -6.93 -9.45 9.25
C MET A 31 -8.24 -10.24 9.02
N ASN A 32 -9.07 -9.77 8.08
CA ASN A 32 -10.35 -10.40 7.77
C ASN A 32 -10.15 -11.71 6.98
N VAL A 33 -10.01 -12.80 7.72
CA VAL A 33 -9.71 -14.14 7.18
C VAL A 33 -10.69 -14.56 6.09
N SER A 34 -11.98 -14.28 6.25
CA SER A 34 -13.01 -14.66 5.27
C SER A 34 -12.81 -13.97 3.91
N ILE A 35 -12.37 -12.71 3.89
CA ILE A 35 -12.03 -12.01 2.65
C ILE A 35 -10.68 -12.53 2.13
N LEU A 36 -9.67 -12.65 2.98
CA LEU A 36 -8.32 -13.10 2.60
C LEU A 36 -8.35 -14.47 1.93
N LEU A 37 -9.15 -15.42 2.42
CA LEU A 37 -9.30 -16.73 1.76
C LEU A 37 -9.93 -16.62 0.36
N LYS A 38 -10.86 -15.68 0.15
CA LYS A 38 -11.53 -15.46 -1.14
C LYS A 38 -10.63 -14.81 -2.17
N ILE A 39 -9.71 -13.94 -1.74
CA ILE A 39 -8.80 -13.21 -2.64
C ILE A 39 -7.35 -13.71 -2.56
N GLY A 40 -7.10 -14.81 -1.84
CA GLY A 40 -5.75 -15.31 -1.57
C GLY A 40 -4.95 -15.63 -2.84
N PHE A 41 -5.61 -16.12 -3.89
CA PHE A 41 -4.99 -16.31 -5.20
C PHE A 41 -4.44 -14.99 -5.75
N PHE A 42 -5.21 -13.90 -5.66
CA PHE A 42 -4.79 -12.59 -6.14
C PHE A 42 -3.65 -12.02 -5.30
N ILE A 43 -3.67 -12.24 -3.97
CA ILE A 43 -2.58 -11.79 -3.08
C ILE A 43 -1.26 -12.47 -3.47
N ARG A 44 -1.29 -13.79 -3.71
CA ARG A 44 -0.10 -14.53 -4.17
C ARG A 44 0.38 -14.00 -5.51
N ASP A 45 -0.51 -13.89 -6.50
CA ASP A 45 -0.13 -13.46 -7.85
C ASP A 45 0.38 -12.00 -7.85
N LEU A 46 -0.17 -11.13 -6.98
CA LEU A 46 0.33 -9.77 -6.78
C LEU A 46 1.72 -9.77 -6.13
N TYR A 47 1.93 -10.59 -5.10
CA TYR A 47 3.21 -10.72 -4.43
C TYR A 47 4.31 -11.18 -5.40
N GLU A 48 4.07 -12.27 -6.14
CA GLU A 48 5.00 -12.81 -7.13
C GLU A 48 5.33 -11.78 -8.22
N ASN A 49 4.33 -11.00 -8.67
CA ASN A 49 4.56 -9.95 -9.65
C ASN A 49 5.42 -8.79 -9.09
N ILE A 50 5.23 -8.42 -7.82
CA ILE A 50 6.06 -7.39 -7.17
C ILE A 50 7.49 -7.90 -6.96
N GLU A 51 7.69 -9.14 -6.53
CA GLU A 51 9.04 -9.72 -6.37
C GLU A 51 9.81 -9.72 -7.69
N GLY A 52 9.20 -10.19 -8.78
CA GLY A 52 9.84 -10.17 -10.09
C GLY A 52 10.23 -8.75 -10.54
N LEU A 53 9.34 -7.76 -10.31
CA LEU A 53 9.66 -6.36 -10.61
C LEU A 53 10.78 -5.81 -9.72
N CYS A 54 10.84 -6.19 -8.45
CA CYS A 54 11.93 -5.81 -7.55
C CYS A 54 13.28 -6.37 -8.02
N GLU A 55 13.32 -7.64 -8.43
CA GLU A 55 14.52 -8.27 -8.98
C GLU A 55 14.99 -7.58 -10.28
N GLU A 56 14.05 -7.27 -11.18
CA GLU A 56 14.33 -6.49 -12.39
C GLU A 56 14.87 -5.08 -12.09
N GLN A 57 14.31 -4.40 -11.08
CA GLN A 57 14.75 -3.06 -10.68
C GLN A 57 16.15 -3.08 -10.05
N GLN A 58 16.46 -4.09 -9.23
CA GLN A 58 17.75 -4.24 -8.56
C GLN A 58 18.87 -4.66 -9.52
N SER A 59 18.54 -5.50 -10.52
CA SER A 59 19.51 -5.93 -11.54
C SER A 59 19.87 -4.83 -12.55
N ASN A 60 19.07 -3.76 -12.65
CA ASN A 60 19.36 -2.61 -13.50
C ASN A 60 19.99 -1.44 -12.71
N PRO A 61 21.29 -1.14 -12.89
CA PRO A 61 22.00 -0.13 -12.08
C PRO A 61 21.43 1.29 -12.17
N ARG A 62 20.77 1.64 -13.28
CA ARG A 62 20.14 2.96 -13.46
C ARG A 62 18.85 3.08 -12.66
N ILE A 63 18.08 1.99 -12.57
CA ILE A 63 16.79 1.95 -11.87
C ILE A 63 17.00 1.72 -10.36
N ALA A 64 17.99 0.91 -9.98
CA ALA A 64 18.36 0.68 -8.59
C ALA A 64 18.65 1.97 -7.82
N LYS A 65 19.25 2.99 -8.47
CA LYS A 65 19.45 4.32 -7.88
C LYS A 65 18.13 5.05 -7.55
N THR A 66 17.11 4.90 -8.38
CA THR A 66 15.79 5.48 -8.13
C THR A 66 15.03 4.71 -7.05
N ALA A 67 15.16 3.38 -7.00
CA ALA A 67 14.57 2.56 -5.93
C ALA A 67 15.16 2.87 -4.55
N ALA A 68 16.43 3.31 -4.49
CA ALA A 68 17.09 3.75 -3.27
C ALA A 68 16.77 5.20 -2.84
N SER A 69 15.87 5.89 -3.55
CA SER A 69 15.49 7.28 -3.23
C SER A 69 14.41 7.34 -2.16
N ASP A 70 14.32 8.47 -1.46
CA ASP A 70 13.23 8.72 -0.51
C ASP A 70 11.87 8.63 -1.21
N VAL A 71 11.00 7.80 -0.65
CA VAL A 71 9.61 7.65 -1.08
C VAL A 71 8.66 8.09 0.02
N TYR A 72 7.56 8.69 -0.39
CA TYR A 72 6.57 9.29 0.49
C TYR A 72 5.24 8.54 0.42
N ARG A 73 4.49 8.55 1.53
CA ARG A 73 3.16 7.94 1.64
C ARG A 73 2.23 8.83 2.44
N GLY A 74 1.10 9.18 1.84
CA GLY A 74 -0.03 9.74 2.58
C GLY A 74 -0.94 8.66 3.10
N GLN A 75 -1.41 8.81 4.34
CA GLN A 75 -2.47 7.96 4.88
C GLN A 75 -3.25 8.64 6.01
N GLY A 76 -4.47 8.17 6.25
CA GLY A 76 -5.21 8.47 7.47
C GLY A 76 -4.77 7.58 8.63
N LEU A 77 -4.69 8.15 9.82
CA LEU A 77 -4.47 7.45 11.08
C LEU A 77 -5.52 7.84 12.11
N VAL A 78 -5.94 6.89 12.94
CA VAL A 78 -6.76 7.23 14.11
C VAL A 78 -5.94 8.11 15.07
N PRO A 79 -6.52 9.16 15.71
CA PRO A 79 -5.79 10.13 16.51
C PRO A 79 -4.87 9.52 17.57
N TYR A 80 -5.31 8.46 18.24
CA TYR A 80 -4.50 7.76 19.22
C TYR A 80 -3.25 7.09 18.63
N ALA A 81 -3.37 6.49 17.44
CA ALA A 81 -2.23 5.89 16.75
C ALA A 81 -1.24 6.98 16.29
N PHE A 82 -1.75 8.12 15.82
CA PHE A 82 -0.94 9.29 15.48
C PHE A 82 -0.18 9.82 16.71
N GLU A 83 -0.85 9.99 17.85
CA GLU A 83 -0.19 10.46 19.08
C GLU A 83 0.88 9.51 19.59
N LYS A 84 0.63 8.19 19.54
CA LYS A 84 1.65 7.18 19.86
C LYS A 84 2.87 7.27 18.97
N MET A 85 2.65 7.49 17.67
CA MET A 85 3.74 7.69 16.71
C MET A 85 4.49 8.99 16.99
N ARG A 86 3.78 10.09 17.25
CA ARG A 86 4.37 11.41 17.55
C ARG A 86 5.23 11.39 18.82
N LYS A 87 4.82 10.63 19.84
CA LYS A 87 5.56 10.46 21.10
C LYS A 87 6.74 9.48 21.01
N GLY A 88 6.94 8.84 19.85
CA GLY A 88 8.01 7.85 19.67
C GLY A 88 7.79 6.55 20.45
N GLU A 89 6.57 6.29 20.91
CA GLU A 89 6.21 5.07 21.65
C GLU A 89 6.18 3.84 20.74
N VAL A 90 6.04 4.04 19.43
CA VAL A 90 6.12 2.98 18.41
C VAL A 90 7.43 3.13 17.65
N LYS A 91 8.42 2.31 18.01
CA LYS A 91 9.77 2.33 17.41
C LYS A 91 9.86 1.60 16.06
N LEU A 92 9.04 0.56 15.86
CA LEU A 92 9.02 -0.22 14.62
C LEU A 92 7.62 -0.14 14.00
N LYS A 93 7.56 0.24 12.74
CA LYS A 93 6.31 0.23 11.96
C LYS A 93 6.24 -1.09 11.21
N SER A 94 5.30 -1.95 11.59
CA SER A 94 4.94 -3.14 10.81
C SER A 94 3.61 -2.87 10.13
N PHE A 95 3.49 -3.31 8.87
CA PHE A 95 2.29 -3.18 8.08
C PHE A 95 1.88 -4.56 7.58
N ASN A 96 0.62 -4.93 7.80
CA ASN A 96 0.07 -6.18 7.27
C ASN A 96 -0.35 -6.07 5.80
N ASN A 97 -0.36 -4.85 5.26
CA ASN A 97 -0.85 -4.53 3.94
C ASN A 97 0.29 -4.05 3.02
N PHE A 98 0.08 -4.14 1.71
CA PHE A 98 1.03 -3.63 0.74
C PHE A 98 1.17 -2.10 0.86
N LEU A 99 2.41 -1.61 0.74
CA LEU A 99 2.70 -0.19 0.81
C LEU A 99 2.70 0.42 -0.58
N SER A 100 1.80 1.37 -0.79
CA SER A 100 1.83 2.27 -1.95
C SER A 100 2.52 3.57 -1.55
N THR A 101 3.58 3.92 -2.26
CA THR A 101 4.41 5.09 -2.02
C THR A 101 4.62 5.85 -3.34
N SER A 102 5.10 7.09 -3.24
CA SER A 102 5.39 7.96 -4.37
C SER A 102 6.71 8.69 -4.12
N VAL A 103 7.53 8.81 -5.16
CA VAL A 103 8.73 9.68 -5.13
C VAL A 103 8.37 11.17 -5.08
N LYS A 104 7.15 11.53 -5.48
CA LYS A 104 6.63 12.91 -5.42
C LYS A 104 5.88 13.12 -4.12
N ARG A 105 6.39 14.03 -3.29
CA ARG A 105 5.78 14.40 -2.00
C ARG A 105 4.35 14.90 -2.15
N ASP A 106 4.05 15.70 -3.18
CA ASP A 106 2.71 16.27 -3.40
C ASP A 106 1.65 15.19 -3.59
N VAL A 107 2.01 14.06 -4.22
CA VAL A 107 1.10 12.92 -4.36
C VAL A 107 0.81 12.32 -2.98
N ALA A 108 1.83 12.16 -2.12
CA ALA A 108 1.62 11.70 -0.75
C ALA A 108 0.77 12.68 0.06
N THR A 109 0.98 13.99 -0.08
CA THR A 109 0.15 15.01 0.56
C THR A 109 -1.30 14.90 0.13
N MET A 110 -1.58 14.77 -1.17
CA MET A 110 -2.92 14.57 -1.70
C MET A 110 -3.63 13.36 -1.07
N PHE A 111 -2.92 12.23 -0.89
CA PHE A 111 -3.48 11.06 -0.22
C PHE A 111 -3.74 11.30 1.28
N ALA A 112 -2.85 12.01 1.97
CA ALA A 112 -3.06 12.38 3.37
C ALA A 112 -4.28 13.30 3.54
N GLU A 113 -4.44 14.29 2.67
CA GLU A 113 -5.58 15.21 2.66
C GLU A 113 -6.89 14.48 2.36
N SER A 114 -6.89 13.51 1.44
CA SER A 114 -8.09 12.72 1.14
C SER A 114 -8.63 11.95 2.35
N ALA A 115 -7.77 11.63 3.33
CA ALA A 115 -8.18 10.96 4.56
C ALA A 115 -8.94 11.89 5.53
N THR A 116 -8.82 13.21 5.39
CA THR A 116 -9.54 14.19 6.24
C THR A 116 -11.04 14.23 5.99
N GLY A 117 -11.53 13.57 4.94
CA GLY A 117 -12.95 13.37 4.71
C GLY A 117 -13.63 12.49 5.77
N ASP A 118 -12.86 11.71 6.54
CA ASP A 118 -13.34 11.00 7.72
C ASP A 118 -12.99 11.79 8.99
N PRO A 119 -13.98 12.29 9.77
CA PRO A 119 -13.73 13.06 10.98
C PRO A 119 -13.01 12.27 12.08
N ASN A 120 -12.93 10.94 11.97
CA ASN A 120 -12.24 10.08 12.93
C ASN A 120 -10.77 9.85 12.57
N LEU A 121 -10.28 10.42 11.47
CA LEU A 121 -8.92 10.22 10.98
C LEU A 121 -8.13 11.54 10.92
N VAL A 122 -6.82 11.41 11.12
CA VAL A 122 -5.83 12.46 10.90
C VAL A 122 -5.02 12.09 9.66
N GLY A 123 -4.99 12.98 8.67
CA GLY A 123 -4.15 12.83 7.49
C GLY A 123 -2.68 13.05 7.81
N VAL A 124 -1.83 12.07 7.50
CA VAL A 124 -0.39 12.12 7.78
C VAL A 124 0.41 11.81 6.51
N PRO A 125 1.16 12.79 5.96
CA PRO A 125 2.19 12.52 4.98
C PRO A 125 3.44 12.01 5.70
N MET A 126 3.87 10.79 5.37
CA MET A 126 5.10 10.15 5.86
C MET A 126 6.15 10.02 4.78
#